data_AF-A0A914IQQ7-F1
#
_entry.id   AF-A0A914IQQ7-F1
#
_cell.length_a   1.000
_cell.length_b   1.000
_cell.length_c   1.000
_cell.angle_alpha   90.00
_cell.angle_beta   90.00
_cell.angle_gamma   90.00
#
_symmetry.space_group_name_H-M   'P 1'
#
loop_
_entity.id
_entity.type
_entity.pdbx_description
1 polymer ?
#
loop_
_entity_poly.entity_id
_entity_poly.type
_entity_poly.pdbx_seq_one_letter_code
_entity_poly.pdbx_strand_id
1 'polypeptide(L)'
;MKVEYFELILEKETDTPYLAGEEILGEIEMNVQEKAKISRLTVKLIGYVHTAWRNKANDVLYESREIIVDEYADLTTELSLHCNENQEINEGKHDLPFKIKIPLDILSSIHREGHGSVKYTCSAILDLPDDGESEIIAEKEVMIYTALNLDAPHFRQVVRSKDQVNIFGCCCRRPKGWISAEMVVSELGILPGEVVKISLIIENTTQKKKSKKHQKAHECALLSLCQQIDFRAENRYSAHIFDEKCLTIAVHSQGTCKASQQKGPETKFINFSVPEGLPPTSTGANGLITISYFFKLDMEHFDIIVPVQQLDFIGCCYFPQKSSLSKSQNVAMSPTEEALAAEENLKKKEFITPEDVLKLKTYTRDYLYDGNAYDIEFVKYRIRDMDSGKVLLELGKSEVDESEEDQETIEEDSTEQKPNPRYVRYIFKPYFLKLKHIGASVEFTVGDHAINKFRMIERHYFRDKLLKSFDFDFGFCIPNSHNTCEHIYNLPEISDELIQEMIDSPFETRSDSFYFVDNKLVLHNKADYAYQS
;
A
#
# COMPACT_ATOMS: atom_id res chain seq x y z
N MET A 1 9.21 1.87 50.52
CA MET A 1 9.15 0.77 49.54
C MET A 1 10.41 -0.05 49.77
N LYS A 2 10.32 -1.37 49.87
CA LYS A 2 11.49 -2.22 50.20
C LYS A 2 12.56 -2.24 49.10
N VAL A 3 12.11 -2.00 47.86
CA VAL A 3 12.95 -1.74 46.70
C VAL A 3 13.09 -0.21 46.57
N GLU A 4 14.32 0.29 46.66
CA GLU A 4 14.63 1.72 46.51
C GLU A 4 14.81 2.10 45.04
N TYR A 5 15.39 1.19 44.26
CA TYR A 5 15.75 1.42 42.86
C TYR A 5 15.43 0.19 42.02
N PHE A 6 14.91 0.41 40.81
CA PHE A 6 14.63 -0.60 39.80
C PHE A 6 14.72 0.04 38.42
N GLU A 7 15.74 -0.30 37.64
CA GLU A 7 15.98 0.25 36.31
C GLU A 7 16.20 -0.85 35.27
N LEU A 8 15.66 -0.61 34.08
CA LEU A 8 15.92 -1.38 32.87
C LEU A 8 16.99 -0.65 32.02
N ILE A 9 18.14 -1.30 31.82
CA ILE A 9 19.26 -0.78 31.03
C ILE A 9 19.39 -1.62 29.77
N LEU A 10 19.39 -0.98 28.59
CA LEU A 10 19.60 -1.65 27.30
C LEU A 10 21.07 -1.54 26.91
N GLU A 11 21.65 -2.59 26.33
CA GLU A 11 23.03 -2.55 25.82
C GLU A 11 23.18 -1.60 24.62
N LYS A 12 22.16 -1.56 23.75
CA LYS A 12 22.13 -0.71 22.56
C LYS A 12 21.56 0.66 22.90
N GLU A 13 22.18 1.71 22.36
CA GLU A 13 21.73 3.10 22.54
C GLU A 13 20.31 3.32 21.99
N THR A 14 19.54 4.15 22.68
CA THR A 14 18.13 4.43 22.35
C THR A 14 17.91 5.00 20.95
N ASP A 15 18.91 5.69 20.39
CA ASP A 15 18.82 6.36 19.09
C ASP A 15 19.14 5.43 17.91
N THR A 16 19.57 4.19 18.18
CA THR A 16 19.90 3.22 17.13
C THR A 16 18.79 2.18 16.99
N PRO A 17 18.19 2.02 15.80
CA PRO A 17 17.10 1.07 15.62
C PRO A 17 17.61 -0.37 15.68
N TYR A 18 16.84 -1.24 16.32
CA TYR A 18 16.98 -2.69 16.16
C TYR A 18 16.40 -3.14 14.82
N LEU A 19 16.91 -4.24 14.29
CA LEU A 19 16.37 -4.88 13.10
C LEU A 19 15.49 -6.07 13.48
N ALA A 20 14.48 -6.34 12.65
CA ALA A 20 13.65 -7.53 12.78
C ALA A 20 14.53 -8.79 12.86
N GLY A 21 14.28 -9.64 13.86
CA GLY A 21 15.09 -10.84 14.12
C GLY A 21 16.29 -10.65 15.05
N GLU A 22 16.69 -9.41 15.37
CA GLU A 22 17.72 -9.15 16.39
C GLU A 22 17.25 -9.56 17.80
N GLU A 23 18.18 -9.60 18.74
CA GLU A 23 17.90 -9.77 20.16
C GLU A 23 18.12 -8.43 20.88
N ILE A 24 17.17 -8.04 21.73
CA ILE A 24 17.36 -6.94 22.67
C ILE A 24 18.08 -7.52 23.89
N LEU A 25 19.29 -7.04 24.13
CA LEU A 25 20.13 -7.40 25.28
C LEU A 25 20.18 -6.25 26.27
N GLY A 26 20.25 -6.58 27.56
CA GLY A 26 20.32 -5.58 28.60
C GLY A 26 20.44 -6.18 29.99
N GLU A 27 20.32 -5.30 30.98
CA GLU A 27 20.46 -5.62 32.40
C GLU A 27 19.38 -4.90 33.20
N ILE A 28 18.87 -5.57 34.23
CA ILE A 28 17.97 -4.98 35.21
C ILE A 28 18.79 -4.73 36.47
N GLU A 29 18.93 -3.46 36.84
CA GLU A 29 19.59 -3.07 38.08
C GLU A 29 18.54 -2.77 39.14
N MET A 30 18.69 -3.35 40.34
CA MET A 30 17.84 -3.02 41.47
C MET A 30 18.62 -2.90 42.78
N ASN A 31 18.16 -2.01 43.66
CA ASN A 31 18.68 -1.88 45.02
C ASN A 31 17.58 -2.15 46.05
N VAL A 32 17.79 -3.14 46.90
CA VAL A 32 16.86 -3.59 47.93
C VAL A 32 17.36 -3.10 49.29
N GLN A 33 16.56 -2.26 49.97
CA GLN A 33 16.90 -1.71 51.29
C GLN A 33 16.60 -2.67 52.44
N GLU A 34 15.51 -3.42 52.33
CA GLU A 34 15.04 -4.39 53.32
C GLU A 34 14.56 -5.64 52.59
N LYS A 35 14.78 -6.83 53.15
CA LYS A 35 14.31 -8.08 52.56
C LYS A 35 12.84 -8.03 52.16
N ALA A 36 12.57 -8.34 50.90
CA ALA A 36 11.24 -8.31 50.30
C ALA A 36 10.88 -9.67 49.74
N LYS A 37 9.62 -10.09 49.89
CA LYS A 37 9.13 -11.21 49.07
C LYS A 37 8.90 -10.70 47.66
N ILE A 38 9.28 -11.52 46.69
CA ILE A 38 9.10 -11.24 45.27
C ILE A 38 8.56 -12.51 44.63
N SER A 39 7.52 -12.39 43.80
CA SER A 39 6.88 -13.55 43.17
C SER A 39 7.43 -13.82 41.77
N ARG A 40 7.61 -12.79 40.96
CA ARG A 40 7.95 -12.93 39.54
C ARG A 40 8.71 -11.71 39.03
N LEU A 41 9.66 -11.95 38.14
CA LEU A 41 10.29 -10.91 37.33
C LEU A 41 10.14 -11.26 35.86
N THR A 42 9.56 -10.35 35.08
CA THR A 42 9.39 -10.53 33.63
C THR A 42 9.94 -9.32 32.88
N VAL A 43 10.51 -9.56 31.71
CA VAL A 43 10.80 -8.51 30.72
C VAL A 43 9.88 -8.73 29.53
N LYS A 44 9.14 -7.70 29.15
CA LYS A 44 8.20 -7.74 28.03
C LYS A 44 8.61 -6.79 26.92
N LEU A 45 8.46 -7.22 25.67
CA LEU A 45 8.50 -6.36 24.51
C LEU A 45 7.08 -6.23 23.98
N ILE A 46 6.49 -5.05 24.14
CA ILE A 46 5.13 -4.76 23.68
C ILE A 46 5.21 -3.79 22.53
N GLY A 47 4.65 -4.18 21.39
CA GLY A 47 4.49 -3.34 20.21
C GLY A 47 3.04 -3.00 19.99
N TYR A 48 2.73 -1.73 19.75
CA TYR A 48 1.40 -1.32 19.33
C TYR A 48 1.44 -0.36 18.15
N VAL A 49 0.45 -0.51 17.28
CA VAL A 49 0.07 0.50 16.31
C VAL A 49 -1.10 1.29 16.85
N HIS A 50 -1.06 2.60 16.71
CA HIS A 50 -2.13 3.52 17.10
C HIS A 50 -2.31 4.58 16.03
N THR A 51 -3.54 4.78 15.57
CA THR A 51 -3.90 5.82 14.60
C THR A 51 -5.12 6.55 15.11
N ALA A 52 -5.05 7.88 15.24
CA ALA A 52 -6.16 8.63 15.80
C ALA A 52 -6.20 10.09 15.31
N TRP A 53 -7.39 10.56 14.95
CA TRP A 53 -7.63 11.97 14.65
C TRP A 53 -9.11 12.33 14.72
N ARG A 54 -9.37 13.64 14.86
CA ARG A 54 -10.71 14.21 14.76
C ARG A 54 -10.91 14.82 13.37
N ASN A 55 -11.97 14.42 12.69
CA ASN A 55 -12.36 15.00 11.42
C ASN A 55 -13.08 16.35 11.67
N LYS A 56 -12.53 17.44 11.13
CA LYS A 56 -13.02 18.80 11.40
C LYS A 56 -14.36 19.11 10.74
N ALA A 57 -14.75 18.37 9.70
CA ALA A 57 -15.97 18.64 8.94
C ALA A 57 -17.22 18.08 9.63
N ASN A 58 -17.11 16.90 10.23
CA ASN A 58 -18.22 16.19 10.87
C ASN A 58 -18.04 16.03 12.39
N ASP A 59 -16.93 16.52 12.93
CA ASP A 59 -16.58 16.45 14.36
C ASP A 59 -16.43 15.02 14.92
N VAL A 60 -16.22 14.03 14.03
CA VAL A 60 -16.11 12.61 14.38
C VAL A 60 -14.68 12.25 14.78
N LEU A 61 -14.54 11.44 15.84
CA LEU A 61 -13.27 10.86 16.28
C LEU A 61 -13.05 9.50 15.63
N TYR A 62 -11.93 9.38 14.92
CA TYR A 62 -11.42 8.13 14.38
C TYR A 62 -10.24 7.67 15.22
N GLU A 63 -10.24 6.41 15.63
CA GLU A 63 -9.23 5.81 16.49
C GLU A 63 -9.15 4.30 16.26
N SER A 64 -7.96 3.79 15.94
CA SER A 64 -7.64 2.37 15.91
C SER A 64 -6.38 2.10 16.72
N ARG A 65 -6.38 0.99 17.45
CA ARG A 65 -5.24 0.53 18.24
C ARG A 65 -5.15 -0.99 18.16
N GLU A 66 -3.97 -1.50 17.86
CA GLU A 66 -3.72 -2.95 17.76
C GLU A 66 -2.36 -3.28 18.39
N ILE A 67 -2.31 -4.38 19.13
CA ILE A 67 -1.07 -4.95 19.65
C ILE A 67 -0.49 -5.81 18.54
N ILE A 68 0.72 -5.49 18.11
CA ILE A 68 1.42 -6.17 17.01
C ILE A 68 2.55 -7.07 17.50
N VAL A 69 3.02 -6.86 18.74
CA VAL A 69 4.04 -7.68 19.40
C VAL A 69 3.70 -7.75 20.89
N ASP A 70 3.78 -8.95 21.46
CA ASP A 70 3.66 -9.20 22.90
C ASP A 70 4.56 -10.39 23.23
N GLU A 71 5.87 -10.14 23.26
CA GLU A 71 6.89 -11.12 23.59
C GLU A 71 7.35 -10.92 25.03
N TYR A 72 7.79 -11.98 25.71
CA TYR A 72 8.33 -11.86 27.05
C TYR A 72 9.44 -12.87 27.36
N ALA A 73 10.29 -12.49 28.30
CA ALA A 73 11.25 -13.36 28.97
C ALA A 73 10.90 -13.41 30.47
N ASP A 74 10.78 -14.62 31.01
CA ASP A 74 10.60 -14.85 32.44
C ASP A 74 11.97 -15.03 33.09
N LEU A 75 12.31 -14.13 34.02
CA LEU A 75 13.60 -14.11 34.73
C LEU A 75 13.44 -14.55 36.19
N THR A 76 12.34 -15.22 36.53
CA THR A 76 12.07 -15.64 37.92
C THR A 76 13.10 -16.63 38.42
N THR A 77 13.68 -17.45 37.54
CA THR A 77 14.74 -18.40 37.93
C THR A 77 16.04 -17.65 38.26
N GLU A 78 16.42 -16.70 37.43
CA GLU A 78 17.59 -15.84 37.59
C GLU A 78 17.46 -15.01 38.86
N LEU A 79 16.29 -14.40 39.07
CA LEU A 79 15.93 -13.69 40.29
C LEU A 79 16.08 -14.57 41.54
N SER A 80 15.67 -15.84 41.48
CA SER A 80 15.73 -16.75 42.63
C SER A 80 17.15 -16.97 43.18
N LEU A 81 18.18 -16.78 42.34
CA LEU A 81 19.59 -16.85 42.74
C LEU A 81 19.99 -15.73 43.70
N HIS A 82 19.23 -14.64 43.71
CA HIS A 82 19.42 -13.50 44.60
C HIS A 82 18.56 -13.58 45.87
N CYS A 83 17.72 -14.61 45.99
CA CYS A 83 16.83 -14.82 47.12
C CYS A 83 17.44 -15.76 48.17
N ASN A 84 16.89 -15.70 49.39
CA ASN A 84 17.19 -16.63 50.47
C ASN A 84 16.30 -17.89 50.40
N GLU A 85 16.48 -18.82 51.35
CA GLU A 85 15.70 -20.08 51.44
C GLU A 85 14.18 -19.86 51.60
N ASN A 86 13.77 -18.69 52.07
CA ASN A 86 12.36 -18.31 52.24
C ASN A 86 11.79 -17.57 51.01
N GLN A 87 12.51 -17.54 49.88
CA GLN A 87 12.15 -16.81 48.67
C GLN A 87 12.03 -15.29 48.85
N GLU A 88 12.78 -14.72 49.78
CA GLU A 88 12.91 -13.27 49.93
C GLU A 88 14.21 -12.82 49.28
N ILE A 89 14.16 -11.76 48.47
CA ILE A 89 15.36 -11.16 47.91
C ILE A 89 16.24 -10.60 49.03
N ASN A 90 17.56 -10.80 48.90
CA ASN A 90 18.50 -10.27 49.88
C ASN A 90 18.62 -8.74 49.79
N GLU A 91 19.18 -8.12 50.83
CA GLU A 91 19.47 -6.68 50.83
C GLU A 91 20.73 -6.39 50.00
N GLY A 92 20.73 -5.27 49.28
CA GLY A 92 21.86 -4.80 48.47
C GLY A 92 21.52 -4.59 47.00
N LYS A 93 22.58 -4.50 46.18
CA LYS A 93 22.50 -4.31 44.73
C LYS A 93 22.39 -5.66 44.02
N HIS A 94 21.50 -5.74 43.04
CA HIS A 94 21.26 -6.92 42.21
C HIS A 94 21.22 -6.51 40.75
N ASP A 95 21.93 -7.29 39.92
CA ASP A 95 22.07 -7.05 38.50
C ASP A 95 21.68 -8.33 37.76
N LEU A 96 20.66 -8.24 36.90
CA LEU A 96 20.02 -9.38 36.25
C LEU A 96 20.04 -9.18 34.73
N PRO A 97 20.88 -9.92 33.99
CA PRO A 97 20.93 -9.82 32.54
C PRO A 97 19.67 -10.42 31.93
N PHE A 98 19.22 -9.86 30.81
CA PHE A 98 18.08 -10.38 30.07
C PHE A 98 18.34 -10.38 28.57
N LYS A 99 17.55 -11.19 27.87
CA LYS A 99 17.47 -11.17 26.41
C LYS A 99 16.03 -11.40 25.96
N ILE A 100 15.62 -10.69 24.91
CA ILE A 100 14.33 -10.90 24.25
C ILE A 100 14.50 -10.86 22.74
N LYS A 101 13.90 -11.82 22.04
CA LYS A 101 14.04 -11.95 20.60
C LYS A 101 12.98 -11.15 19.87
N ILE A 102 13.39 -10.35 18.88
CA ILE A 102 12.47 -9.58 18.04
C ILE A 102 11.92 -10.50 16.94
N PRO A 103 10.59 -10.57 16.74
CA PRO A 103 10.00 -11.29 15.62
C PRO A 103 10.50 -10.79 14.25
N LEU A 104 10.53 -11.68 13.26
CA LEU A 104 10.88 -11.30 11.88
C LEU A 104 9.75 -10.53 11.18
N ASP A 105 8.50 -10.87 11.51
CA ASP A 105 7.29 -10.22 10.99
C ASP A 105 6.84 -9.12 11.96
N ILE A 106 7.58 -8.03 11.97
CA ILE A 106 7.35 -6.86 12.82
C ILE A 106 7.24 -5.62 11.95
N LEU A 107 6.62 -4.54 12.45
CA LEU A 107 6.48 -3.28 11.72
C LEU A 107 7.62 -2.30 12.05
N SER A 108 7.94 -1.41 11.12
CA SER A 108 8.91 -0.34 11.39
C SER A 108 8.32 0.71 12.32
N SER A 109 9.09 1.09 13.34
CA SER A 109 8.78 2.22 14.22
C SER A 109 8.59 3.50 13.42
N ILE A 110 7.48 4.18 13.68
CA ILE A 110 7.17 5.46 13.06
C ILE A 110 6.28 6.28 13.99
N HIS A 111 6.46 7.59 14.01
CA HIS A 111 5.61 8.49 14.78
C HIS A 111 5.30 9.76 13.98
N ARG A 112 4.02 10.06 13.82
CA ARG A 112 3.53 11.31 13.23
C ARG A 112 2.44 11.90 14.12
N GLU A 113 2.76 13.05 14.69
CA GLU A 113 1.85 13.78 15.56
C GLU A 113 0.50 14.04 14.86
N GLY A 114 -0.59 13.76 15.57
CA GLY A 114 -1.95 13.96 15.07
C GLY A 114 -2.43 12.99 13.98
N HIS A 115 -1.67 11.93 13.69
CA HIS A 115 -2.01 10.91 12.69
C HIS A 115 -1.92 9.50 13.27
N GLY A 116 -0.73 9.09 13.69
CA GLY A 116 -0.52 7.75 14.23
C GLY A 116 0.94 7.39 14.49
N SER A 117 1.14 6.23 15.10
CA SER A 117 2.45 5.71 15.44
C SER A 117 2.49 4.19 15.55
N VAL A 118 3.66 3.62 15.23
CA VAL A 118 4.09 2.28 15.62
C VAL A 118 5.17 2.45 16.68
N LYS A 119 4.93 1.95 17.89
CA LYS A 119 5.83 2.09 19.04
C LYS A 119 6.09 0.73 19.68
N TYR A 120 7.30 0.56 20.18
CA TYR A 120 7.72 -0.60 20.95
C TYR A 120 8.26 -0.15 22.30
N THR A 121 7.83 -0.84 23.35
CA THR A 121 8.28 -0.61 24.71
C THR A 121 8.83 -1.91 25.26
N CYS A 122 10.06 -1.86 25.77
CA CYS A 122 10.62 -2.91 26.59
C CYS A 122 10.35 -2.55 28.06
N SER A 123 9.67 -3.43 28.80
CA SER A 123 9.26 -3.20 30.19
C SER A 123 9.74 -4.33 31.08
N ALA A 124 10.51 -4.02 32.12
CA ALA A 124 10.77 -4.93 33.23
C ALA A 124 9.67 -4.76 34.28
N ILE A 125 9.09 -5.87 34.73
CA ILE A 125 7.95 -5.92 35.65
C ILE A 125 8.31 -6.85 36.81
N LEU A 126 8.37 -6.30 38.02
CA LEU A 126 8.66 -7.00 39.26
C LEU A 126 7.41 -7.08 40.14
N ASP A 127 6.91 -8.28 40.35
CA ASP A 127 5.68 -8.54 41.10
C ASP A 127 5.97 -8.71 42.60
N LEU A 128 5.30 -7.93 43.44
CA LEU A 128 5.47 -7.90 44.89
C LEU A 128 4.21 -8.41 45.62
N PRO A 129 4.26 -9.57 46.27
CA PRO A 129 3.12 -10.13 47.01
C PRO A 129 2.82 -9.39 48.32
N ASP A 130 3.78 -8.68 48.91
CA ASP A 130 3.69 -8.13 50.27
C ASP A 130 2.67 -6.98 50.43
N ASP A 131 2.33 -6.26 49.35
CA ASP A 131 1.48 -5.05 49.37
C ASP A 131 0.16 -5.20 48.58
N GLY A 132 -0.37 -6.43 48.47
CA GLY A 132 -1.63 -6.69 47.77
C GLY A 132 -1.49 -6.78 46.25
N GLU A 133 -0.47 -7.52 45.78
CA GLU A 133 -0.13 -7.72 44.36
C GLU A 133 0.27 -6.41 43.65
N SER A 134 1.17 -5.64 44.27
CA SER A 134 1.74 -4.46 43.62
C SER A 134 2.83 -4.85 42.63
N GLU A 135 3.03 -4.04 41.60
CA GLU A 135 4.07 -4.23 40.58
C GLU A 135 4.99 -3.02 40.55
N ILE A 136 6.30 -3.24 40.39
CA ILE A 136 7.26 -2.20 40.03
C ILE A 136 7.61 -2.37 38.55
N ILE A 137 7.49 -1.29 37.79
CA ILE A 137 7.68 -1.31 36.34
C ILE A 137 8.78 -0.31 35.96
N ALA A 138 9.75 -0.75 35.15
CA ALA A 138 10.73 0.10 34.48
C ALA A 138 10.63 -0.10 32.97
N GLU A 139 10.49 0.99 32.22
CA GLU A 139 10.22 0.94 30.77
C GLU A 139 11.25 1.73 29.96
N LYS A 140 11.55 1.24 28.76
CA LYS A 140 12.34 1.95 27.74
C LYS A 140 11.64 1.81 26.40
N GLU A 141 11.42 2.93 25.70
CA GLU A 141 11.01 2.87 24.29
C GLU A 141 12.19 2.39 23.43
N VAL A 142 11.91 1.52 22.46
CA VAL A 142 12.89 1.00 21.50
C VAL A 142 12.43 1.26 20.07
N MET A 143 13.37 1.60 19.20
CA MET A 143 13.10 1.72 17.76
C MET A 143 13.42 0.40 17.08
N ILE A 144 12.51 -0.09 16.24
CA ILE A 144 12.68 -1.35 15.50
C ILE A 144 12.30 -1.13 14.04
N TYR A 145 13.13 -1.57 13.09
CA TYR A 145 12.82 -1.58 11.66
C TYR A 145 12.63 -2.98 11.11
N THR A 146 11.73 -3.09 10.13
CA THR A 146 11.48 -4.34 9.43
C THR A 146 12.70 -4.75 8.60
N ALA A 147 12.84 -6.05 8.37
CA ALA A 147 13.77 -6.59 7.39
C ALA A 147 13.04 -6.77 6.06
N LEU A 148 13.49 -6.12 4.98
CA LEU A 148 13.04 -6.44 3.63
C LEU A 148 14.14 -7.20 2.86
N ASN A 149 13.78 -8.31 2.21
CA ASN A 149 14.74 -9.17 1.51
C ASN A 149 15.36 -8.45 0.30
N LEU A 150 16.66 -8.17 0.37
CA LEU A 150 17.42 -7.41 -0.62
C LEU A 150 17.79 -8.18 -1.90
N ASP A 151 17.69 -9.50 -1.88
CA ASP A 151 18.20 -10.33 -2.97
C ASP A 151 17.20 -10.51 -4.11
N ALA A 152 16.03 -9.85 -4.03
CA ALA A 152 15.02 -9.97 -5.06
C ALA A 152 15.49 -9.25 -6.34
N PRO A 153 15.67 -9.96 -7.48
CA PRO A 153 16.27 -9.38 -8.69
C PRO A 153 15.48 -8.19 -9.25
N HIS A 154 14.18 -8.09 -8.93
CA HIS A 154 13.33 -6.99 -9.35
C HIS A 154 13.71 -5.65 -8.71
N PHE A 155 14.37 -5.64 -7.55
CA PHE A 155 14.85 -4.39 -6.93
C PHE A 155 15.96 -3.70 -7.70
N ARG A 156 16.72 -4.45 -8.50
CA ARG A 156 17.78 -3.90 -9.36
C ARG A 156 17.28 -3.40 -10.71
N GLN A 157 15.96 -3.46 -10.94
CA GLN A 157 15.38 -2.99 -12.20
C GLN A 157 15.31 -1.47 -12.25
N VAL A 158 15.58 -0.93 -13.43
CA VAL A 158 15.44 0.50 -13.72
C VAL A 158 13.96 0.86 -13.73
N VAL A 159 13.60 1.94 -13.04
CA VAL A 159 12.23 2.48 -13.01
C VAL A 159 12.21 3.84 -13.71
N ARG A 160 11.16 4.12 -14.48
CA ARG A 160 11.03 5.40 -15.18
C ARG A 160 9.60 5.89 -15.25
N SER A 161 9.46 7.21 -15.36
CA SER A 161 8.18 7.88 -15.61
C SER A 161 8.42 9.07 -16.53
N LYS A 162 7.49 9.31 -17.46
CA LYS A 162 7.55 10.38 -18.45
C LYS A 162 6.20 11.09 -18.52
N ASP A 163 6.25 12.41 -18.57
CA ASP A 163 5.06 13.23 -18.78
C ASP A 163 5.35 14.35 -19.80
N GLN A 164 4.29 14.90 -20.39
CA GLN A 164 4.35 15.96 -21.38
C GLN A 164 3.12 16.87 -21.32
N VAL A 165 3.35 18.18 -21.21
CA VAL A 165 2.29 19.19 -21.19
C VAL A 165 2.42 20.16 -22.38
N ASN A 166 1.29 20.42 -23.04
CA ASN A 166 1.16 21.46 -24.07
C ASN A 166 1.01 22.85 -23.43
N ILE A 167 1.81 23.82 -23.89
CA ILE A 167 1.75 25.20 -23.38
C ILE A 167 0.90 26.06 -24.31
N PHE A 168 -0.15 26.68 -23.77
CA PHE A 168 -1.10 27.48 -24.55
C PHE A 168 -0.87 28.99 -24.42
N GLY A 169 -1.10 29.72 -25.50
CA GLY A 169 -1.04 31.19 -25.51
C GLY A 169 -2.36 31.86 -25.11
N CYS A 170 -2.26 32.93 -24.30
CA CYS A 170 -3.38 33.72 -23.75
C CYS A 170 -4.41 34.24 -24.77
N CYS A 171 -4.07 34.43 -26.07
CA CYS A 171 -4.97 35.12 -27.00
C CYS A 171 -5.64 34.26 -28.09
N CYS A 172 -5.32 32.97 -28.27
CA CYS A 172 -5.91 32.20 -29.39
C CYS A 172 -6.12 30.68 -29.16
N ARG A 173 -5.95 30.12 -27.95
CA ARG A 173 -5.95 28.66 -27.68
C ARG A 173 -5.02 27.82 -28.59
N ARG A 174 -4.10 28.43 -29.34
CA ARG A 174 -3.12 27.72 -30.17
C ARG A 174 -1.95 27.26 -29.29
N PRO A 175 -1.50 26.00 -29.42
CA PRO A 175 -0.33 25.50 -28.70
C PRO A 175 0.93 26.27 -29.14
N LYS A 176 1.70 26.75 -28.17
CA LYS A 176 2.96 27.50 -28.34
C LYS A 176 4.21 26.62 -28.29
N GLY A 177 4.01 25.31 -28.14
CA GLY A 177 5.02 24.30 -27.87
C GLY A 177 4.59 23.42 -26.71
N TRP A 178 5.45 22.49 -26.33
CA TRP A 178 5.25 21.56 -25.23
C TRP A 178 6.53 21.43 -24.41
N ILE A 179 6.34 20.95 -23.18
CA ILE A 179 7.44 20.61 -22.28
C ILE A 179 7.24 19.14 -21.91
N SER A 180 8.26 18.32 -22.11
CA SER A 180 8.28 16.93 -21.66
C SER A 180 9.45 16.74 -20.70
N ALA A 181 9.25 15.90 -19.71
CA ALA A 181 10.33 15.40 -18.90
C ALA A 181 10.15 13.90 -18.66
N GLU A 182 11.26 13.19 -18.57
CA GLU A 182 11.35 11.78 -18.21
C GLU A 182 12.38 11.65 -17.09
N MET A 183 12.01 10.95 -16.03
CA MET A 183 12.90 10.60 -14.93
C MET A 183 13.15 9.10 -14.96
N VAL A 184 14.42 8.73 -14.95
CA VAL A 184 14.88 7.35 -14.93
C VAL A 184 15.74 7.15 -13.68
N VAL A 185 15.28 6.29 -12.78
CA VAL A 185 15.99 5.90 -11.55
C VAL A 185 16.70 4.57 -11.81
N SER A 186 17.97 4.47 -11.45
CA SER A 186 18.80 3.31 -11.78
C SER A 186 18.27 1.99 -11.23
N GLU A 187 17.64 2.02 -10.05
CA GLU A 187 17.17 0.83 -9.33
C GLU A 187 15.83 1.15 -8.62
N LEU A 188 14.95 0.15 -8.52
CA LEU A 188 13.67 0.23 -7.81
C LEU A 188 13.90 0.20 -6.30
N GLY A 189 14.77 -0.69 -5.85
CA GLY A 189 15.18 -0.82 -4.46
C GLY A 189 16.27 0.19 -4.15
N ILE A 190 16.06 0.98 -3.11
CA ILE A 190 17.04 1.95 -2.63
C ILE A 190 17.34 1.74 -1.13
N LEU A 191 18.57 2.01 -0.71
CA LEU A 191 19.06 1.81 0.65
C LEU A 191 19.36 3.16 1.33
N PRO A 192 19.04 3.30 2.63
CA PRO A 192 19.49 4.44 3.42
C PRO A 192 21.02 4.64 3.32
N GLY A 193 21.46 5.87 3.15
CA GLY A 193 22.88 6.24 3.06
C GLY A 193 23.54 6.01 1.70
N GLU A 194 22.86 5.39 0.74
CA GLU A 194 23.44 5.16 -0.58
C GLU A 194 23.29 6.34 -1.55
N VAL A 195 23.99 6.26 -2.68
CA VAL A 195 23.88 7.23 -3.78
C VAL A 195 23.18 6.59 -4.97
N VAL A 196 21.96 7.06 -5.24
CA VAL A 196 21.12 6.60 -6.35
C VAL A 196 21.42 7.43 -7.60
N LYS A 197 21.56 6.77 -8.75
CA LYS A 197 21.81 7.44 -10.04
C LYS A 197 20.50 7.72 -10.75
N ILE A 198 20.21 8.99 -11.00
CA ILE A 198 18.98 9.44 -11.64
C ILE A 198 19.33 10.16 -12.93
N SER A 199 18.68 9.78 -14.03
CA SER A 199 18.79 10.45 -15.32
C SER A 199 17.50 11.22 -15.60
N LEU A 200 17.61 12.52 -15.82
CA LEU A 200 16.50 13.39 -16.21
C LEU A 200 16.65 13.76 -17.68
N ILE A 201 15.66 13.45 -18.50
CA ILE A 201 15.61 13.83 -19.91
C ILE A 201 14.51 14.88 -20.04
N ILE A 202 14.89 16.15 -20.27
CA ILE A 202 13.95 17.27 -20.31
C ILE A 202 14.02 17.90 -21.70
N GLU A 203 12.85 18.10 -22.31
CA GLU A 203 12.72 18.75 -23.61
C GLU A 203 11.70 19.90 -23.54
N ASN A 204 12.10 21.05 -24.07
CA ASN A 204 11.26 22.25 -24.10
C ASN A 204 11.24 22.86 -25.51
N THR A 205 10.09 22.76 -26.17
CA THR A 205 9.87 23.25 -27.54
C THR A 205 9.19 24.62 -27.60
N THR A 206 8.97 25.28 -26.46
CA THR A 206 8.29 26.58 -26.40
C THR A 206 9.08 27.70 -27.12
N GLN A 207 8.36 28.59 -27.81
CA GLN A 207 8.98 29.71 -28.54
C GLN A 207 9.31 30.91 -27.65
N LYS A 208 10.52 31.50 -27.82
CA LYS A 208 10.94 32.71 -27.10
C LYS A 208 9.99 33.90 -27.33
N LYS A 209 9.56 34.57 -26.24
CA LYS A 209 9.10 35.96 -26.33
C LYS A 209 10.29 36.86 -26.71
N LYS A 210 10.19 37.60 -27.80
CA LYS A 210 11.05 38.76 -28.06
C LYS A 210 10.65 39.91 -27.12
N SER A 211 10.94 39.81 -25.83
CA SER A 211 10.84 40.95 -24.91
C SER A 211 12.19 41.24 -24.26
N LYS A 212 12.49 42.53 -24.17
CA LYS A 212 13.76 43.12 -23.76
C LYS A 212 13.97 42.98 -22.25
N LYS A 213 15.21 42.63 -21.87
CA LYS A 213 15.95 42.92 -20.61
C LYS A 213 15.28 42.62 -19.24
N HIS A 214 16.07 41.91 -18.42
CA HIS A 214 15.92 41.52 -16.99
C HIS A 214 14.86 40.42 -16.77
N GLN A 215 15.11 39.25 -16.17
CA GLN A 215 16.20 38.66 -15.37
C GLN A 215 16.53 37.27 -15.95
N LYS A 216 17.77 36.78 -15.77
CA LYS A 216 18.04 35.33 -15.83
C LYS A 216 17.33 34.69 -14.63
N ALA A 217 16.04 34.38 -14.75
CA ALA A 217 15.44 33.44 -13.83
C ALA A 217 16.17 32.11 -14.06
N HIS A 218 16.98 31.69 -13.10
CA HIS A 218 17.43 30.32 -13.03
C HIS A 218 16.15 29.50 -12.80
N GLU A 219 15.57 28.99 -13.88
CA GLU A 219 14.49 28.03 -13.80
C GLU A 219 15.11 26.76 -13.19
N CYS A 220 14.94 26.56 -11.89
CA CYS A 220 15.33 25.34 -11.19
C CYS A 220 14.16 24.36 -11.19
N ALA A 221 14.43 23.09 -11.42
CA ALA A 221 13.54 21.98 -11.06
C ALA A 221 14.01 21.42 -9.71
N LEU A 222 13.07 20.99 -8.87
CA LEU A 222 13.38 20.41 -7.58
C LEU A 222 13.17 18.90 -7.66
N LEU A 223 14.24 18.13 -7.46
CA LEU A 223 14.14 16.68 -7.33
C LEU A 223 14.09 16.34 -5.84
N SER A 224 13.03 15.67 -5.40
CA SER A 224 12.84 15.29 -4.01
C SER A 224 12.63 13.78 -3.87
N LEU A 225 13.23 13.17 -2.85
CA LEU A 225 12.78 11.88 -2.35
C LEU A 225 11.67 12.17 -1.34
N CYS A 226 10.49 11.62 -1.59
CA CYS A 226 9.32 11.80 -0.75
C CYS A 226 9.00 10.50 -0.02
N GLN A 227 8.76 10.59 1.29
CA GLN A 227 8.13 9.56 2.08
C GLN A 227 6.63 9.85 2.14
N GLN A 228 5.82 8.89 1.71
CA GLN A 228 4.37 8.92 1.89
C GLN A 228 3.96 7.92 2.96
N ILE A 229 3.17 8.39 3.92
CA ILE A 229 2.64 7.59 5.01
C ILE A 229 1.12 7.66 4.95
N ASP A 230 0.51 6.52 4.70
CA ASP A 230 -0.94 6.38 4.66
C ASP A 230 -1.41 5.78 5.99
N PHE A 231 -2.30 6.50 6.65
CA PHE A 231 -2.92 6.12 7.92
C PHE A 231 -4.39 5.78 7.69
N ARG A 232 -4.86 4.75 8.34
CA ARG A 232 -6.26 4.35 8.35
C ARG A 232 -6.72 4.16 9.80
N ALA A 233 -7.87 4.74 10.15
CA ALA A 233 -8.45 4.62 11.48
C ALA A 233 -9.95 4.37 11.38
N GLU A 234 -10.48 3.59 12.32
CA GLU A 234 -11.90 3.25 12.42
C GLU A 234 -12.65 4.30 13.22
N ASN A 235 -13.93 4.50 12.89
CA ASN A 235 -14.81 5.35 13.65
C ASN A 235 -15.06 4.75 15.03
N ARG A 236 -14.81 5.54 16.09
CA ARG A 236 -14.91 5.08 17.48
C ARG A 236 -16.32 4.59 17.88
N TYR A 237 -17.37 5.09 17.23
CA TYR A 237 -18.76 4.79 17.56
C TYR A 237 -19.43 3.83 16.59
N SER A 238 -18.77 3.47 15.48
CA SER A 238 -19.38 2.66 14.42
C SER A 238 -18.33 1.80 13.73
N ALA A 239 -18.36 0.52 14.04
CA ALA A 239 -17.48 -0.45 13.42
C ALA A 239 -17.68 -0.47 11.88
N HIS A 240 -16.61 -0.74 11.14
CA HIS A 240 -16.55 -0.80 9.68
C HIS A 240 -16.81 0.52 8.94
N ILE A 241 -16.64 1.66 9.62
CA ILE A 241 -16.49 2.98 9.01
C ILE A 241 -15.06 3.41 9.25
N PHE A 242 -14.31 3.65 8.18
CA PHE A 242 -12.92 4.06 8.26
C PHE A 242 -12.76 5.48 7.71
N ASP A 243 -11.73 6.15 8.17
CA ASP A 243 -11.19 7.36 7.53
C ASP A 243 -9.73 7.10 7.21
N GLU A 244 -9.23 7.79 6.19
CA GLU A 244 -7.87 7.65 5.70
C GLU A 244 -7.20 9.01 5.61
N LYS A 245 -5.94 9.08 6.02
CA LYS A 245 -5.10 10.25 5.89
C LYS A 245 -3.79 9.88 5.24
N CYS A 246 -3.41 10.65 4.24
CA CYS A 246 -2.12 10.55 3.57
C CYS A 246 -1.25 11.73 4.00
N LEU A 247 -0.01 11.45 4.43
CA LEU A 247 1.01 12.44 4.72
C LEU A 247 2.20 12.23 3.80
N THR A 248 2.53 13.23 2.99
CA THR A 248 3.73 13.23 2.15
C THR A 248 4.77 14.21 2.70
N ILE A 249 6.00 13.74 2.90
CA ILE A 249 7.12 14.52 3.40
C ILE A 249 8.29 14.39 2.42
N ALA A 250 8.83 15.50 1.94
CA ALA A 250 10.11 15.50 1.23
C ALA A 250 11.24 15.25 2.24
N VAL A 251 11.82 14.05 2.24
CA VAL A 251 12.88 13.65 3.17
C VAL A 251 14.25 14.17 2.73
N HIS A 252 14.43 14.38 1.43
CA HIS A 252 15.60 15.05 0.87
C HIS A 252 15.23 15.73 -0.45
N SER A 253 15.83 16.88 -0.73
CA SER A 253 15.61 17.62 -1.97
C SER A 253 16.92 18.15 -2.54
N GLN A 254 17.09 18.02 -3.84
CA GLN A 254 18.24 18.50 -4.60
C GLN A 254 17.75 19.38 -5.75
N GLY A 255 18.20 20.63 -5.76
CA GLY A 255 17.92 21.54 -6.87
C GLY A 255 18.73 21.18 -8.12
N THR A 256 18.10 21.20 -9.28
CA THR A 256 18.75 21.06 -10.59
C THR A 256 18.24 22.14 -11.54
N CYS A 257 19.04 22.54 -12.54
CA CYS A 257 18.58 23.54 -13.52
C CYS A 257 17.57 22.90 -14.50
N LYS A 258 16.62 23.66 -15.06
CA LYS A 258 15.76 23.23 -16.19
C LYS A 258 16.55 23.18 -17.50
N ALA A 259 15.94 22.60 -18.55
CA ALA A 259 16.53 22.54 -19.89
C ALA A 259 16.53 23.90 -20.59
N SER A 260 17.52 24.14 -21.46
CA SER A 260 17.55 25.35 -22.30
C SER A 260 16.48 25.29 -23.39
N GLN A 261 15.73 26.38 -23.57
CA GLN A 261 14.73 26.49 -24.64
C GLN A 261 15.36 26.22 -26.03
N GLN A 262 14.71 25.36 -26.82
CA GLN A 262 15.02 25.08 -28.24
C GLN A 262 16.33 24.33 -28.54
N LYS A 263 16.92 23.62 -27.57
CA LYS A 263 18.15 22.82 -27.78
C LYS A 263 17.94 21.31 -27.98
N GLY A 264 16.70 20.87 -28.21
CA GLY A 264 16.36 19.45 -28.22
C GLY A 264 16.33 18.86 -26.80
N PRO A 265 16.26 17.53 -26.65
CA PRO A 265 16.28 16.88 -25.35
C PRO A 265 17.63 17.06 -24.66
N GLU A 266 17.61 17.59 -23.43
CA GLU A 266 18.78 17.69 -22.56
C GLU A 266 18.73 16.58 -21.50
N THR A 267 19.76 15.73 -21.47
CA THR A 267 19.92 14.70 -20.43
C THR A 267 20.82 15.21 -19.30
N LYS A 268 20.36 15.06 -18.06
CA LYS A 268 21.12 15.37 -16.84
C LYS A 268 21.24 14.14 -15.98
N PHE A 269 22.45 13.89 -15.49
CA PHE A 269 22.74 12.82 -14.55
C PHE A 269 22.89 13.41 -13.16
N ILE A 270 22.13 12.87 -12.22
CA ILE A 270 22.10 13.29 -10.82
C ILE A 270 22.52 12.09 -9.97
N ASN A 271 23.45 12.34 -9.07
CA ASN A 271 23.78 11.43 -7.98
C ASN A 271 23.03 11.94 -6.76
N PHE A 272 21.96 11.24 -6.38
CA PHE A 272 21.08 11.62 -5.28
C PHE A 272 21.43 10.81 -4.04
N SER A 273 21.76 11.48 -2.95
CA SER A 273 22.08 10.82 -1.67
C SER A 273 20.81 10.52 -0.89
N VAL A 274 20.58 9.24 -0.57
CA VAL A 274 19.45 8.81 0.27
C VAL A 274 19.81 9.05 1.74
N PRO A 275 18.97 9.75 2.52
CA PRO A 275 19.21 9.94 3.95
C PRO A 275 19.30 8.62 4.73
N GLU A 276 20.11 8.63 5.80
CA GLU A 276 20.14 7.55 6.78
C GLU A 276 18.90 7.61 7.70
N GLY A 277 18.61 6.50 8.40
CA GLY A 277 17.54 6.43 9.40
C GLY A 277 16.12 6.50 8.83
N LEU A 278 15.96 6.18 7.53
CA LEU A 278 14.63 6.06 6.92
C LEU A 278 14.08 4.65 7.13
N PRO A 279 12.86 4.50 7.69
CA PRO A 279 12.24 3.18 7.84
C PRO A 279 11.97 2.56 6.46
N PRO A 280 12.08 1.23 6.30
CA PRO A 280 11.76 0.56 5.05
C PRO A 280 10.32 0.75 4.57
N THR A 281 10.11 0.52 3.27
CA THR A 281 8.77 0.45 2.67
C THR A 281 7.96 -0.67 3.30
N SER A 282 6.71 -0.39 3.68
CA SER A 282 5.83 -1.34 4.38
C SER A 282 4.42 -1.32 3.77
N THR A 283 4.24 -2.02 2.63
CA THR A 283 2.94 -2.06 1.94
C THR A 283 2.01 -3.10 2.56
N GLY A 284 0.91 -2.66 3.18
CA GLY A 284 -0.19 -3.54 3.57
C GLY A 284 0.08 -4.47 4.76
N ALA A 285 1.09 -4.19 5.58
CA ALA A 285 1.54 -5.10 6.64
C ALA A 285 0.51 -5.27 7.78
N ASN A 286 -0.21 -4.21 8.18
CA ASN A 286 -1.29 -4.28 9.17
C ASN A 286 -2.60 -3.60 8.74
N GLY A 287 -2.61 -2.97 7.56
CA GLY A 287 -3.75 -2.21 7.05
C GLY A 287 -4.05 -0.89 7.75
N LEU A 288 -3.31 -0.51 8.80
CA LEU A 288 -3.49 0.75 9.54
C LEU A 288 -2.44 1.82 9.18
N ILE A 289 -1.19 1.41 8.93
CA ILE A 289 -0.12 2.33 8.52
C ILE A 289 0.66 1.71 7.37
N THR A 290 0.81 2.45 6.27
CA THR A 290 1.62 2.06 5.11
C THR A 290 2.68 3.12 4.85
N ILE A 291 3.94 2.70 4.69
CA ILE A 291 5.07 3.59 4.37
C ILE A 291 5.51 3.28 2.93
N SER A 292 5.57 4.32 2.10
CA SER A 292 6.00 4.24 0.71
C SER A 292 6.94 5.40 0.35
N TYR A 293 7.73 5.21 -0.71
CA TYR A 293 8.70 6.21 -1.17
C TYR A 293 8.59 6.44 -2.67
N PHE A 294 8.82 7.68 -3.08
CA PHE A 294 8.91 8.03 -4.50
C PHE A 294 9.83 9.21 -4.72
N PHE A 295 10.47 9.24 -5.89
CA PHE A 295 11.11 10.45 -6.39
C PHE A 295 10.07 11.35 -7.04
N LYS A 296 10.10 12.63 -6.68
CA LYS A 296 9.27 13.68 -7.26
C LYS A 296 10.15 14.71 -7.94
N LEU A 297 9.94 14.95 -9.23
CA LEU A 297 10.50 16.08 -9.95
C LEU A 297 9.44 17.17 -10.08
N ASP A 298 9.60 18.24 -9.32
CA ASP A 298 8.72 19.42 -9.38
C ASP A 298 9.09 20.26 -10.61
N MET A 299 8.20 20.27 -11.62
CA MET A 299 8.29 21.17 -12.77
C MET A 299 7.21 22.25 -12.68
N GLU A 300 7.32 23.29 -13.49
CA GLU A 300 6.42 24.46 -13.40
C GLU A 300 4.97 24.16 -13.78
N HIS A 301 4.73 23.08 -14.52
CA HIS A 301 3.42 22.76 -15.09
C HIS A 301 2.91 21.35 -14.77
N PHE A 302 3.78 20.47 -14.29
CA PHE A 302 3.46 19.08 -13.95
C PHE A 302 4.54 18.54 -13.01
N ASP A 303 4.28 17.42 -12.36
CA ASP A 303 5.24 16.72 -11.53
C ASP A 303 5.52 15.34 -12.13
N ILE A 304 6.76 14.87 -12.06
CA ILE A 304 7.05 13.47 -12.39
C ILE A 304 7.25 12.71 -11.10
N ILE A 305 6.51 11.62 -10.94
CA ILE A 305 6.60 10.71 -9.80
C ILE A 305 7.16 9.38 -10.28
N VAL A 306 8.23 8.89 -9.64
CA VAL A 306 8.76 7.53 -9.83
C VAL A 306 8.75 6.82 -8.48
N PRO A 307 7.86 5.81 -8.28
CA PRO A 307 7.84 5.05 -7.04
C PRO A 307 9.09 4.18 -6.90
N VAL A 308 9.57 4.05 -5.67
CA VAL A 308 10.73 3.24 -5.28
C VAL A 308 10.43 2.49 -3.99
N GLN A 309 11.20 1.44 -3.70
CA GLN A 309 11.13 0.71 -2.43
C GLN A 309 12.37 1.02 -1.60
N GLN A 310 12.17 1.61 -0.43
CA GLN A 310 13.24 1.80 0.56
C GLN A 310 13.45 0.47 1.30
N LEU A 311 14.68 -0.01 1.31
CA LEU A 311 15.11 -1.29 1.89
C LEU A 311 16.02 -1.06 3.11
N ASP A 312 16.38 -2.10 3.85
CA ASP A 312 17.40 -2.04 4.92
C ASP A 312 18.44 -3.16 4.79
N PHE A 313 19.67 -2.95 5.27
CA PHE A 313 20.81 -3.84 5.02
C PHE A 313 20.82 -5.07 5.97
N ILE A 314 20.57 -6.29 5.46
CA ILE A 314 20.77 -7.53 6.24
C ILE A 314 21.50 -8.60 5.42
N GLY A 315 22.60 -9.11 5.98
CA GLY A 315 23.31 -10.28 5.48
C GLY A 315 22.53 -11.58 5.76
N CYS A 316 22.41 -12.43 4.75
CA CYS A 316 21.65 -13.70 4.70
C CYS A 316 21.62 -14.55 5.99
N CYS A 317 20.46 -15.20 6.24
CA CYS A 317 20.26 -16.66 6.39
C CYS A 317 18.74 -17.00 6.52
N TYR A 318 18.20 -17.90 5.68
CA TYR A 318 16.79 -18.34 5.64
C TYR A 318 16.63 -19.82 6.09
N PHE A 319 15.52 -20.15 6.78
CA PHE A 319 14.95 -21.52 6.89
C PHE A 319 13.41 -21.44 7.05
N PRO A 320 12.59 -22.30 6.38
CA PRO A 320 11.12 -22.25 6.51
C PRO A 320 10.51 -23.45 7.26
N GLN A 321 9.38 -23.24 7.97
CA GLN A 321 8.44 -24.30 8.37
C GLN A 321 6.97 -23.84 8.20
N LYS A 322 6.13 -24.81 7.80
CA LYS A 322 4.67 -24.70 7.56
C LYS A 322 3.88 -25.19 8.78
N SER A 323 2.68 -24.66 9.00
CA SER A 323 1.60 -25.42 9.68
C SER A 323 0.19 -24.94 9.27
N SER A 324 -0.75 -25.85 9.38
CA SER A 324 -2.16 -25.83 8.96
C SER A 324 -3.08 -26.06 10.16
N LEU A 325 -4.37 -25.64 10.12
CA LEU A 325 -5.58 -26.27 10.71
C LEU A 325 -6.76 -25.26 10.69
N SER A 326 -7.83 -25.47 9.92
CA SER A 326 -9.12 -26.16 10.19
C SER A 326 -10.22 -25.32 10.86
N LYS A 327 -11.42 -25.36 10.25
CA LYS A 327 -12.64 -24.58 10.49
C LYS A 327 -13.49 -25.03 11.70
N SER A 328 -14.36 -24.15 12.17
CA SER A 328 -15.69 -24.51 12.69
C SER A 328 -16.75 -23.45 12.32
N GLN A 329 -17.99 -23.90 12.13
CA GLN A 329 -19.15 -23.20 11.57
C GLN A 329 -20.10 -22.67 12.65
N ASN A 330 -20.93 -21.67 12.32
CA ASN A 330 -22.33 -21.62 12.73
C ASN A 330 -23.19 -20.87 11.68
N VAL A 331 -24.44 -21.31 11.54
CA VAL A 331 -25.36 -21.11 10.40
C VAL A 331 -26.20 -19.83 10.54
N ALA A 332 -26.38 -19.12 9.41
CA ALA A 332 -27.24 -17.94 9.24
C ALA A 332 -28.36 -18.22 8.19
N MET A 333 -29.29 -17.26 8.10
CA MET A 333 -30.40 -17.17 7.13
C MET A 333 -29.97 -17.32 5.67
N SER A 334 -30.94 -17.57 4.77
CA SER A 334 -30.70 -17.88 3.35
C SER A 334 -29.96 -16.75 2.61
N PRO A 335 -28.80 -17.05 1.94
CA PRO A 335 -27.89 -16.05 1.36
C PRO A 335 -28.49 -15.15 0.28
N THR A 336 -29.52 -15.62 -0.43
CA THR A 336 -30.03 -14.98 -1.66
C THR A 336 -30.94 -13.78 -1.39
N GLU A 337 -31.61 -13.73 -0.23
CA GLU A 337 -32.48 -12.61 0.16
C GLU A 337 -31.68 -11.45 0.77
N GLU A 338 -30.62 -11.73 1.53
CA GLU A 338 -29.71 -10.70 2.07
C GLU A 338 -28.98 -9.92 0.97
N ALA A 339 -28.55 -10.61 -0.09
CA ALA A 339 -27.84 -10.01 -1.21
C ALA A 339 -28.70 -9.01 -2.00
N LEU A 340 -29.96 -9.37 -2.27
CA LEU A 340 -30.93 -8.50 -2.95
C LEU A 340 -31.26 -7.26 -2.13
N ALA A 341 -31.50 -7.43 -0.83
CA ALA A 341 -31.76 -6.32 0.08
C ALA A 341 -30.56 -5.37 0.18
N ALA A 342 -29.33 -5.89 0.17
CA ALA A 342 -28.12 -5.08 0.17
C ALA A 342 -28.00 -4.23 -1.11
N GLU A 343 -28.24 -4.80 -2.29
CA GLU A 343 -28.19 -4.09 -3.57
C GLU A 343 -29.23 -2.97 -3.64
N GLU A 344 -30.50 -3.26 -3.29
CA GLU A 344 -31.56 -2.24 -3.29
C GLU A 344 -31.29 -1.11 -2.30
N ASN A 345 -30.68 -1.41 -1.15
CA ASN A 345 -30.32 -0.42 -0.15
C ASN A 345 -29.19 0.50 -0.65
N LEU A 346 -28.23 -0.03 -1.42
CA LEU A 346 -27.17 0.79 -2.02
C LEU A 346 -27.69 1.71 -3.11
N LYS A 347 -28.61 1.23 -3.98
CA LYS A 347 -29.25 2.05 -5.02
C LYS A 347 -30.07 3.23 -4.47
N LYS A 348 -30.53 3.15 -3.21
CA LYS A 348 -31.27 4.23 -2.54
C LYS A 348 -30.37 5.32 -1.94
N LYS A 349 -29.05 5.13 -1.92
CA LYS A 349 -28.11 6.14 -1.40
C LYS A 349 -27.92 7.28 -2.40
N GLU A 350 -27.62 8.46 -1.87
CA GLU A 350 -27.29 9.64 -2.67
C GLU A 350 -25.99 9.44 -3.48
N PHE A 351 -25.03 8.71 -2.91
CA PHE A 351 -23.81 8.26 -3.58
C PHE A 351 -23.33 6.95 -2.95
N ILE A 352 -22.70 6.10 -3.76
CA ILE A 352 -22.15 4.80 -3.34
C ILE A 352 -20.64 4.95 -3.17
N THR A 353 -20.08 4.49 -2.05
CA THR A 353 -18.65 4.62 -1.72
C THR A 353 -17.88 3.30 -1.94
N PRO A 354 -16.52 3.34 -1.96
CA PRO A 354 -15.70 2.12 -2.01
C PRO A 354 -16.04 1.10 -0.91
N GLU A 355 -16.31 1.57 0.31
CA GLU A 355 -16.63 0.71 1.46
C GLU A 355 -17.96 -0.01 1.30
N ASP A 356 -18.90 0.60 0.58
CA ASP A 356 -20.21 0.02 0.30
C ASP A 356 -20.09 -1.21 -0.61
N VAL A 357 -19.29 -1.12 -1.67
CA VAL A 357 -19.10 -2.24 -2.61
C VAL A 357 -18.21 -3.34 -2.02
N LEU A 358 -17.27 -3.01 -1.13
CA LEU A 358 -16.45 -3.99 -0.44
C LEU A 358 -17.25 -4.88 0.53
N LYS A 359 -18.39 -4.37 1.03
CA LYS A 359 -19.34 -5.12 1.90
C LYS A 359 -20.23 -6.09 1.12
N LEU A 360 -20.26 -6.02 -0.21
CA LEU A 360 -21.04 -6.95 -1.04
C LEU A 360 -20.46 -8.35 -0.95
N LYS A 361 -21.30 -9.30 -0.52
CA LYS A 361 -20.91 -10.72 -0.39
C LYS A 361 -21.01 -11.48 -1.72
N THR A 362 -21.79 -10.97 -2.67
CA THR A 362 -22.08 -11.61 -3.96
C THR A 362 -21.96 -10.60 -5.10
N TYR A 363 -21.89 -11.08 -6.34
CA TYR A 363 -21.97 -10.23 -7.53
C TYR A 363 -23.33 -9.54 -7.60
N THR A 364 -23.39 -8.32 -8.12
CA THR A 364 -24.68 -7.60 -8.21
C THR A 364 -25.53 -8.15 -9.35
N ARG A 365 -26.86 -8.11 -9.22
CA ARG A 365 -27.75 -8.51 -10.33
C ARG A 365 -27.82 -7.42 -11.39
N ASP A 366 -27.97 -6.17 -10.95
CA ASP A 366 -28.01 -5.01 -11.85
C ASP A 366 -26.80 -4.09 -11.62
N TYR A 367 -26.69 -3.05 -12.45
CA TYR A 367 -25.73 -1.98 -12.21
C TYR A 367 -26.14 -1.14 -11.00
N LEU A 368 -25.19 -0.91 -10.10
CA LEU A 368 -25.33 0.07 -9.02
C LEU A 368 -25.29 1.53 -9.49
N TYR A 369 -24.75 1.78 -10.68
CA TYR A 369 -24.67 3.11 -11.28
C TYR A 369 -24.74 3.02 -12.81
N ASP A 370 -25.74 3.68 -13.40
CA ASP A 370 -25.99 3.66 -14.85
C ASP A 370 -25.38 4.87 -15.59
N GLY A 371 -24.81 5.84 -14.87
CA GLY A 371 -24.22 7.05 -15.47
C GLY A 371 -22.78 6.88 -15.93
N ASN A 372 -22.21 7.95 -16.46
CA ASN A 372 -20.77 8.15 -16.65
C ASN A 372 -20.51 9.65 -16.46
N ALA A 373 -20.37 10.09 -15.22
CA ALA A 373 -20.36 11.53 -14.90
C ALA A 373 -19.16 12.30 -15.48
N TYR A 374 -18.13 11.59 -15.95
CA TYR A 374 -16.86 12.16 -16.39
C TYR A 374 -16.51 11.78 -17.84
N ASP A 375 -17.48 11.26 -18.61
CA ASP A 375 -17.30 10.78 -19.98
C ASP A 375 -16.04 9.91 -20.16
N ILE A 376 -15.84 8.97 -19.23
CA ILE A 376 -14.73 8.01 -19.28
C ILE A 376 -15.03 6.99 -20.37
N GLU A 377 -14.19 6.92 -21.41
CA GLU A 377 -14.33 5.90 -22.46
C GLU A 377 -13.09 5.01 -22.56
N PHE A 378 -13.28 3.70 -22.38
CA PHE A 378 -12.25 2.71 -22.62
C PHE A 378 -12.12 2.45 -24.13
N VAL A 379 -10.94 2.71 -24.69
CA VAL A 379 -10.68 2.68 -26.14
C VAL A 379 -9.95 1.42 -26.56
N LYS A 380 -9.02 0.95 -25.71
CA LYS A 380 -8.22 -0.24 -25.97
C LYS A 380 -7.97 -1.02 -24.68
N TYR A 381 -7.96 -2.34 -24.78
CA TYR A 381 -7.76 -3.26 -23.67
C TYR A 381 -6.90 -4.44 -24.12
N ARG A 382 -5.86 -4.78 -23.36
CA ARG A 382 -4.93 -5.86 -23.68
C ARG A 382 -4.54 -6.63 -22.43
N ILE A 383 -4.75 -7.95 -22.42
CA ILE A 383 -4.30 -8.85 -21.37
C ILE A 383 -3.11 -9.67 -21.86
N ARG A 384 -2.05 -9.74 -21.04
CA ARG A 384 -0.90 -10.61 -21.26
C ARG A 384 -0.60 -11.46 -20.02
N ASP A 385 -0.13 -12.67 -20.27
CA ASP A 385 0.58 -13.48 -19.26
C ASP A 385 1.94 -12.81 -19.00
N MET A 386 2.19 -12.42 -17.75
CA MET A 386 3.43 -11.73 -17.38
C MET A 386 4.62 -12.69 -17.31
N ASP A 387 4.37 -13.97 -17.05
CA ASP A 387 5.44 -14.96 -16.91
C ASP A 387 5.98 -15.38 -18.28
N SER A 388 5.10 -15.59 -19.26
CA SER A 388 5.50 -15.97 -20.63
C SER A 388 5.58 -14.81 -21.62
N GLY A 389 4.99 -13.65 -21.29
CA GLY A 389 4.83 -12.52 -22.21
C GLY A 389 3.76 -12.70 -23.29
N LYS A 390 3.06 -13.85 -23.30
CA LYS A 390 2.03 -14.16 -24.31
C LYS A 390 0.81 -13.25 -24.15
N VAL A 391 0.36 -12.65 -25.26
CA VAL A 391 -0.92 -11.91 -25.29
C VAL A 391 -2.07 -12.91 -25.24
N LEU A 392 -2.94 -12.74 -24.26
CA LEU A 392 -4.09 -13.59 -24.01
C LEU A 392 -5.35 -13.01 -24.65
N LEU A 393 -5.43 -11.68 -24.73
CA LEU A 393 -6.55 -10.95 -25.33
C LEU A 393 -6.09 -9.54 -25.73
N GLU A 394 -6.59 -9.04 -26.85
CA GLU A 394 -6.46 -7.64 -27.24
C GLU A 394 -7.77 -7.19 -27.92
N LEU A 395 -8.38 -6.14 -27.40
CA LEU A 395 -9.63 -5.54 -27.87
C LEU A 395 -9.38 -4.04 -28.05
N GLY A 396 -9.90 -3.43 -29.11
CA GLY A 396 -9.81 -1.99 -29.29
C GLY A 396 -10.67 -1.51 -30.46
N LYS A 397 -11.07 -0.24 -30.42
CA LYS A 397 -11.67 0.41 -31.59
C LYS A 397 -10.56 0.66 -32.62
N SER A 398 -10.54 -0.09 -33.72
CA SER A 398 -9.63 0.17 -34.85
C SER A 398 -9.96 1.56 -35.46
N GLU A 399 -8.97 2.41 -35.73
CA GLU A 399 -9.16 3.63 -36.55
C GLU A 399 -9.29 3.32 -38.06
N VAL A 400 -9.42 2.05 -38.43
CA VAL A 400 -9.56 1.59 -39.83
C VAL A 400 -10.57 0.46 -39.86
N ASP A 401 -11.84 0.78 -40.12
CA ASP A 401 -12.83 -0.19 -40.63
C ASP A 401 -13.54 0.45 -41.82
N GLU A 402 -12.85 0.48 -42.95
CA GLU A 402 -13.43 0.60 -44.29
C GLU A 402 -13.00 -0.55 -45.22
N SER A 403 -12.52 -1.67 -44.68
CA SER A 403 -12.31 -2.87 -45.49
C SER A 403 -12.54 -4.12 -44.66
N GLU A 404 -13.66 -4.76 -44.96
CA GLU A 404 -13.99 -6.13 -44.57
C GLU A 404 -12.87 -7.11 -44.95
N GLU A 405 -12.87 -8.22 -44.21
CA GLU A 405 -12.19 -9.50 -44.43
C GLU A 405 -10.99 -9.77 -43.49
N ASP A 406 -11.21 -10.82 -42.69
CA ASP A 406 -10.27 -11.60 -41.87
C ASP A 406 -10.03 -11.16 -40.41
N GLN A 407 -11.10 -11.17 -39.60
CA GLN A 407 -11.00 -11.56 -38.18
C GLN A 407 -11.92 -12.76 -37.91
N GLU A 408 -11.33 -13.90 -37.54
CA GLU A 408 -12.04 -15.11 -37.15
C GLU A 408 -12.89 -14.88 -35.88
N THR A 409 -14.20 -14.74 -36.10
CA THR A 409 -15.34 -15.25 -35.29
C THR A 409 -15.28 -15.13 -33.76
N ILE A 410 -15.96 -14.11 -33.22
CA ILE A 410 -16.78 -14.26 -32.01
C ILE A 410 -18.19 -14.62 -32.50
N GLU A 411 -18.73 -15.77 -32.10
CA GLU A 411 -20.13 -16.12 -32.36
C GLU A 411 -21.04 -15.17 -31.56
N GLU A 412 -21.64 -14.21 -32.26
CA GLU A 412 -22.70 -13.35 -31.76
C GLU A 412 -24.00 -14.15 -31.67
N ASP A 413 -24.41 -14.53 -30.46
CA ASP A 413 -25.75 -15.09 -30.24
C ASP A 413 -26.79 -13.98 -30.43
N SER A 414 -27.62 -14.20 -31.43
CA SER A 414 -28.68 -13.32 -31.91
C SER A 414 -29.78 -13.13 -30.87
N THR A 415 -29.69 -12.07 -30.06
CA THR A 415 -30.86 -11.45 -29.42
C THR A 415 -30.78 -9.93 -29.56
N GLU A 416 -31.87 -9.33 -30.03
CA GLU A 416 -31.99 -7.93 -30.48
C GLU A 416 -31.87 -6.88 -29.36
N GLN A 417 -30.71 -6.78 -28.71
CA GLN A 417 -30.33 -5.64 -27.87
C GLN A 417 -28.91 -5.21 -28.24
N LYS A 418 -28.72 -3.92 -28.57
CA LYS A 418 -27.39 -3.36 -28.81
C LYS A 418 -26.45 -3.78 -27.65
N PRO A 419 -25.26 -4.34 -27.94
CA PRO A 419 -24.35 -4.79 -26.88
C PRO A 419 -24.06 -3.62 -25.94
N ASN A 420 -24.33 -3.83 -24.64
CA ASN A 420 -24.01 -2.83 -23.63
C ASN A 420 -22.47 -2.75 -23.53
N PRO A 421 -21.84 -1.61 -23.86
CA PRO A 421 -20.38 -1.48 -23.85
C PRO A 421 -19.76 -1.64 -22.46
N ARG A 422 -20.57 -1.70 -21.40
CA ARG A 422 -20.15 -1.91 -20.00
C ARG A 422 -20.30 -3.36 -19.53
N TYR A 423 -20.72 -4.27 -20.40
CA TYR A 423 -20.81 -5.70 -20.13
C TYR A 423 -19.93 -6.48 -21.11
N VAL A 424 -18.98 -7.24 -20.60
CA VAL A 424 -18.03 -8.00 -21.43
C VAL A 424 -18.13 -9.49 -21.13
N ARG A 425 -18.14 -10.34 -22.15
CA ARG A 425 -18.01 -11.79 -21.99
C ARG A 425 -16.64 -12.23 -22.44
N TYR A 426 -15.87 -12.80 -21.52
CA TYR A 426 -14.55 -13.36 -21.81
C TYR A 426 -14.64 -14.87 -21.97
N ILE A 427 -14.00 -15.38 -23.02
CA ILE A 427 -13.77 -16.80 -23.22
C ILE A 427 -12.25 -17.01 -23.21
N PHE A 428 -11.75 -17.59 -22.13
CA PHE A 428 -10.34 -17.93 -21.98
C PHE A 428 -10.13 -19.43 -22.08
N LYS A 429 -8.92 -19.84 -22.45
CA LYS A 429 -8.54 -21.25 -22.39
C LYS A 429 -8.36 -21.70 -20.93
N PRO A 430 -8.62 -22.98 -20.60
CA PRO A 430 -8.51 -23.49 -19.23
C PRO A 430 -7.19 -23.20 -18.51
N TYR A 431 -6.06 -23.12 -19.25
CA TYR A 431 -4.77 -22.81 -18.66
C TYR A 431 -4.70 -21.42 -18.01
N PHE A 432 -5.61 -20.51 -18.37
CA PHE A 432 -5.71 -19.18 -17.75
C PHE A 432 -5.87 -19.25 -16.23
N LEU A 433 -6.63 -20.23 -15.73
CA LEU A 433 -6.86 -20.46 -14.30
C LEU A 433 -5.60 -20.92 -13.53
N LYS A 434 -4.53 -21.26 -14.24
CA LYS A 434 -3.24 -21.68 -13.66
C LYS A 434 -2.16 -20.60 -13.74
N LEU A 435 -2.48 -19.45 -14.34
CA LEU A 435 -1.55 -18.32 -14.39
C LEU A 435 -1.39 -17.68 -13.02
N LYS A 436 -0.21 -17.13 -12.73
CA LYS A 436 0.08 -16.45 -11.46
C LYS A 436 -0.07 -14.93 -11.58
N HIS A 437 0.44 -14.38 -12.67
CA HIS A 437 0.49 -12.94 -12.90
C HIS A 437 0.00 -12.61 -14.30
N ILE A 438 -1.00 -11.72 -14.40
CA ILE A 438 -1.42 -11.16 -15.69
C ILE A 438 -1.31 -9.64 -15.66
N GLY A 439 -0.92 -9.05 -16.78
CA GLY A 439 -0.92 -7.61 -16.99
C GLY A 439 -2.11 -7.25 -17.87
N ALA A 440 -2.95 -6.31 -17.41
CA ALA A 440 -4.04 -5.75 -18.20
C ALA A 440 -3.74 -4.28 -18.50
N SER A 441 -3.33 -4.01 -19.75
CA SER A 441 -3.15 -2.66 -20.26
C SER A 441 -4.49 -2.11 -20.74
N VAL A 442 -4.81 -0.90 -20.31
CA VAL A 442 -6.05 -0.20 -20.62
C VAL A 442 -5.72 1.19 -21.14
N GLU A 443 -6.29 1.56 -22.28
CA GLU A 443 -6.28 2.93 -22.80
C GLU A 443 -7.68 3.52 -22.67
N PHE A 444 -7.78 4.73 -22.12
CA PHE A 444 -9.05 5.39 -21.91
C PHE A 444 -8.97 6.91 -22.06
N THR A 445 -10.05 7.52 -22.50
CA THR A 445 -10.21 8.98 -22.54
C THR A 445 -11.05 9.47 -21.36
N VAL A 446 -10.87 10.74 -21.02
CA VAL A 446 -11.62 11.43 -19.97
C VAL A 446 -12.25 12.69 -20.57
N GLY A 447 -13.49 12.99 -20.16
CA GLY A 447 -14.23 14.16 -20.59
C GLY A 447 -13.64 15.49 -20.14
N ASP A 448 -14.43 16.56 -20.23
CA ASP A 448 -13.98 17.94 -19.99
C ASP A 448 -13.84 18.33 -18.50
N HIS A 449 -14.11 17.40 -17.59
CA HIS A 449 -13.95 17.56 -16.15
C HIS A 449 -12.74 16.78 -15.63
N ALA A 450 -11.99 17.38 -14.70
CA ALA A 450 -10.84 16.73 -14.09
C ALA A 450 -11.31 15.61 -13.16
N ILE A 451 -10.60 14.48 -13.19
CA ILE A 451 -10.85 13.36 -12.30
C ILE A 451 -9.79 13.35 -11.21
N ASN A 452 -10.21 13.37 -9.94
CA ASN A 452 -9.32 13.23 -8.80
C ASN A 452 -9.51 11.87 -8.12
N LYS A 453 -8.40 11.25 -7.67
CA LYS A 453 -8.42 9.98 -6.92
C LYS A 453 -9.22 8.90 -7.64
N PHE A 454 -8.95 8.72 -8.93
CA PHE A 454 -9.62 7.72 -9.76
C PHE A 454 -9.21 6.34 -9.29
N ARG A 455 -10.15 5.54 -8.79
CA ARG A 455 -9.87 4.23 -8.19
C ARG A 455 -10.83 3.20 -8.75
N MET A 456 -10.36 1.99 -9.00
CA MET A 456 -11.17 0.85 -9.42
C MET A 456 -11.10 -0.25 -8.36
N ILE A 457 -12.25 -0.72 -7.92
CA ILE A 457 -12.38 -1.95 -7.14
C ILE A 457 -13.03 -3.00 -8.04
N GLU A 458 -12.32 -4.09 -8.30
CA GLU A 458 -12.81 -5.19 -9.12
C GLU A 458 -12.94 -6.46 -8.31
N ARG A 459 -14.13 -7.08 -8.31
CA ARG A 459 -14.43 -8.24 -7.47
C ARG A 459 -14.86 -9.40 -8.34
N HIS A 460 -14.16 -10.52 -8.22
CA HIS A 460 -14.41 -11.74 -8.99
C HIS A 460 -15.08 -12.79 -8.11
N TYR A 461 -16.14 -13.41 -8.63
CA TYR A 461 -16.95 -14.41 -7.95
C TYR A 461 -17.11 -15.64 -8.82
N PHE A 462 -17.17 -16.80 -8.19
CA PHE A 462 -17.74 -18.00 -8.80
C PHE A 462 -19.04 -18.31 -8.07
N ARG A 463 -20.18 -18.17 -8.75
CA ARG A 463 -21.52 -18.13 -8.12
C ARG A 463 -21.55 -17.09 -7.00
N ASP A 464 -21.80 -17.52 -5.76
CA ASP A 464 -21.89 -16.66 -4.58
C ASP A 464 -20.57 -16.59 -3.77
N LYS A 465 -19.47 -17.18 -4.27
CA LYS A 465 -18.18 -17.21 -3.58
C LYS A 465 -17.21 -16.21 -4.19
N LEU A 466 -16.76 -15.24 -3.40
CA LEU A 466 -15.68 -14.33 -3.77
C LEU A 466 -14.37 -15.12 -3.98
N LEU A 467 -13.80 -15.02 -5.19
CA LEU A 467 -12.50 -15.57 -5.53
C LEU A 467 -11.38 -14.60 -5.13
N LYS A 468 -11.50 -13.34 -5.53
CA LYS A 468 -10.51 -12.29 -5.25
C LYS A 468 -11.15 -10.91 -5.42
N SER A 469 -10.69 -9.95 -4.61
CA SER A 469 -10.94 -8.52 -4.80
C SER A 469 -9.62 -7.86 -5.16
N PHE A 470 -9.65 -7.06 -6.21
CA PHE A 470 -8.55 -6.21 -6.66
C PHE A 470 -8.93 -4.76 -6.46
N ASP A 471 -7.92 -3.94 -6.17
CA ASP A 471 -8.10 -2.54 -5.83
C ASP A 471 -6.93 -1.76 -6.45
N PHE A 472 -7.26 -0.88 -7.39
CA PHE A 472 -6.29 -0.20 -8.21
C PHE A 472 -6.55 1.29 -8.19
N ASP A 473 -5.50 2.08 -7.96
CA ASP A 473 -5.55 3.53 -8.01
C ASP A 473 -4.94 4.01 -9.34
N PHE A 474 -5.75 4.66 -10.15
CA PHE A 474 -5.37 5.31 -11.40
C PHE A 474 -4.86 6.74 -11.14
N GLY A 475 -5.19 7.34 -10.00
CA GLY A 475 -4.75 8.67 -9.60
C GLY A 475 -5.55 9.80 -10.23
N PHE A 476 -4.87 10.90 -10.53
CA PHE A 476 -5.49 12.07 -11.15
C PHE A 476 -5.50 11.94 -12.66
N CYS A 477 -6.65 12.18 -13.31
CA CYS A 477 -6.75 12.25 -14.77
C CYS A 477 -7.11 13.66 -15.24
N ILE A 478 -6.35 14.16 -16.21
CA ILE A 478 -6.50 15.50 -16.77
C ILE A 478 -7.78 15.56 -17.63
N PRO A 479 -8.54 16.66 -17.62
CA PRO A 479 -9.66 16.82 -18.55
C PRO A 479 -9.24 16.70 -20.02
N ASN A 480 -10.05 16.04 -20.85
CA ASN A 480 -9.83 15.80 -22.28
C ASN A 480 -8.50 15.08 -22.58
N SER A 481 -8.06 14.21 -21.67
CA SER A 481 -6.83 13.44 -21.84
C SER A 481 -7.09 12.04 -22.37
N HIS A 482 -6.05 11.48 -23.01
CA HIS A 482 -5.94 10.05 -23.32
C HIS A 482 -4.92 9.46 -22.36
N ASN A 483 -5.30 8.42 -21.65
CA ASN A 483 -4.53 7.82 -20.57
C ASN A 483 -4.27 6.35 -20.90
N THR A 484 -3.11 5.86 -20.47
CA THR A 484 -2.75 4.44 -20.56
C THR A 484 -2.31 3.97 -19.18
N CYS A 485 -2.92 2.89 -18.70
CA CYS A 485 -2.57 2.27 -17.42
C CYS A 485 -2.42 0.77 -17.60
N GLU A 486 -1.45 0.15 -16.93
CA GLU A 486 -1.34 -1.30 -16.86
C GLU A 486 -1.50 -1.77 -15.43
N HIS A 487 -2.55 -2.55 -15.18
CA HIS A 487 -2.78 -3.19 -13.89
C HIS A 487 -2.15 -4.57 -13.89
N ILE A 488 -1.44 -4.89 -12.81
CA ILE A 488 -0.87 -6.21 -12.61
C ILE A 488 -1.75 -6.97 -11.61
N TYR A 489 -2.31 -8.08 -12.06
CA TYR A 489 -3.17 -8.93 -11.26
C TYR A 489 -2.36 -10.10 -10.71
N ASN A 490 -2.39 -10.25 -9.39
CA ASN A 490 -1.91 -11.43 -8.70
C ASN A 490 -3.07 -12.40 -8.52
N LEU A 491 -3.15 -13.39 -9.41
CA LEU A 491 -4.25 -14.33 -9.46
C LEU A 491 -4.23 -15.26 -8.22
N PRO A 492 -5.39 -15.63 -7.67
CA PRO A 492 -5.45 -16.58 -6.56
C PRO A 492 -5.07 -17.98 -7.02
N GLU A 493 -4.48 -18.78 -6.15
CA GLU A 493 -4.33 -20.21 -6.39
C GLU A 493 -5.69 -20.89 -6.22
N ILE A 494 -6.16 -21.56 -7.28
CA ILE A 494 -7.45 -22.26 -7.32
C ILE A 494 -7.17 -23.76 -7.32
N SER A 495 -7.90 -24.54 -6.51
CA SER A 495 -7.72 -26.00 -6.47
C SER A 495 -8.18 -26.63 -7.78
N ASP A 496 -7.58 -27.78 -8.15
CA ASP A 496 -7.93 -28.46 -9.41
C ASP A 496 -9.42 -28.86 -9.46
N GLU A 497 -10.05 -29.18 -8.31
CA GLU A 497 -11.49 -29.47 -8.28
C GLU A 497 -12.35 -28.26 -8.64
N LEU A 498 -11.99 -27.08 -8.11
CA LEU A 498 -12.71 -25.83 -8.38
C LEU A 498 -12.44 -25.33 -9.80
N ILE A 499 -11.22 -25.54 -10.33
CA ILE A 499 -10.90 -25.28 -11.75
C ILE A 499 -11.83 -26.09 -12.65
N GLN A 500 -11.99 -27.38 -12.38
CA GLN A 500 -12.88 -28.23 -13.18
C GLN A 500 -14.34 -27.75 -13.10
N GLU A 501 -14.80 -27.40 -11.90
CA GLU A 501 -16.16 -26.88 -11.71
C GLU A 501 -16.40 -25.56 -12.47
N MET A 502 -15.40 -24.67 -12.52
CA MET A 502 -15.45 -23.41 -13.29
C MET A 502 -15.42 -23.64 -14.80
N ILE A 503 -14.75 -24.68 -15.28
CA ILE A 503 -14.75 -25.09 -16.69
C ILE A 503 -16.12 -25.67 -17.08
N ASP A 504 -16.68 -26.52 -16.22
CA ASP A 504 -17.96 -27.21 -16.46
C ASP A 504 -19.18 -26.25 -16.31
N SER A 505 -18.98 -25.08 -15.70
CA SER A 505 -20.02 -24.08 -15.43
C SER A 505 -19.72 -22.73 -16.12
N PRO A 506 -19.80 -22.64 -17.46
CA PRO A 506 -19.45 -21.43 -18.20
C PRO A 506 -20.33 -20.23 -17.79
N PHE A 507 -19.73 -19.04 -17.70
CA PHE A 507 -20.40 -17.78 -17.34
C PHE A 507 -21.02 -17.74 -15.92
N GLU A 508 -20.69 -18.72 -15.07
CA GLU A 508 -20.96 -18.64 -13.61
C GLU A 508 -19.81 -18.01 -12.83
N THR A 509 -18.67 -17.78 -13.48
CA THR A 509 -17.64 -16.86 -12.99
C THR A 509 -17.97 -15.46 -13.48
N ARG A 510 -18.10 -14.50 -12.56
CA ARG A 510 -18.52 -13.12 -12.86
C ARG A 510 -17.68 -12.11 -12.10
N SER A 511 -17.55 -10.91 -12.65
CA SER A 511 -16.92 -9.80 -11.96
C SER A 511 -17.72 -8.52 -12.05
N ASP A 512 -17.64 -7.73 -10.99
CA ASP A 512 -18.08 -6.34 -10.94
C ASP A 512 -16.85 -5.44 -10.81
N SER A 513 -16.69 -4.48 -11.71
CA SER A 513 -15.64 -3.46 -11.71
C SER A 513 -16.27 -2.10 -11.40
N PHE A 514 -16.04 -1.61 -10.19
CA PHE A 514 -16.58 -0.36 -9.66
C PHE A 514 -15.53 0.74 -9.74
N TYR A 515 -15.85 1.85 -10.38
CA TYR A 515 -14.93 2.97 -10.55
C TYR A 515 -15.40 4.17 -9.74
N PHE A 516 -14.46 4.76 -8.99
CA PHE A 516 -14.71 5.83 -8.05
C PHE A 516 -13.90 7.07 -8.40
N VAL A 517 -14.52 8.23 -8.24
CA VAL A 517 -13.86 9.55 -8.29
C VAL A 517 -14.24 10.27 -7.01
N ASP A 518 -13.24 10.76 -6.28
CA ASP A 518 -13.44 11.34 -4.95
C ASP A 518 -14.33 10.47 -4.03
N ASN A 519 -14.08 9.15 -4.06
CA ASN A 519 -14.82 8.12 -3.31
C ASN A 519 -16.33 8.02 -3.63
N LYS A 520 -16.75 8.47 -4.81
CA LYS A 520 -18.13 8.31 -5.31
C LYS A 520 -18.12 7.42 -6.54
N LEU A 521 -19.01 6.43 -6.58
CA LEU A 521 -19.17 5.56 -7.73
C LEU A 521 -19.60 6.38 -8.96
N VAL A 522 -18.82 6.30 -10.04
CA VAL A 522 -19.05 7.06 -11.28
C VAL A 522 -19.16 6.18 -12.51
N LEU A 523 -18.77 4.91 -12.41
CA LEU A 523 -18.90 3.95 -13.48
C LEU A 523 -18.90 2.55 -12.88
N HIS A 524 -19.69 1.66 -13.46
CA HIS A 524 -19.78 0.26 -13.05
C HIS A 524 -19.82 -0.61 -14.30
N ASN A 525 -18.83 -1.47 -14.44
CA ASN A 525 -18.72 -2.43 -15.52
C ASN A 525 -18.87 -3.85 -14.97
N LYS A 526 -19.37 -4.76 -15.79
CA LYS A 526 -19.62 -6.15 -15.43
C LYS A 526 -18.96 -7.06 -16.46
N ALA A 527 -18.52 -8.23 -16.04
CA ALA A 527 -18.03 -9.24 -16.96
C ALA A 527 -18.36 -10.66 -16.53
N ASP A 528 -18.58 -11.53 -17.51
CA ASP A 528 -18.75 -12.97 -17.32
C ASP A 528 -17.63 -13.73 -17.99
N TYR A 529 -17.20 -14.83 -17.38
CA TYR A 529 -16.04 -15.60 -17.81
C TYR A 529 -16.43 -17.06 -18.09
N ALA A 530 -15.96 -17.57 -19.22
CA ALA A 530 -15.96 -18.99 -19.54
C ALA A 530 -14.51 -19.47 -19.78
N TYR A 531 -14.23 -20.71 -19.38
CA TYR A 531 -12.90 -21.32 -19.47
C TYR A 531 -12.95 -22.53 -20.41
N GLN A 532 -13.06 -22.27 -21.72
CA GLN A 532 -13.32 -23.28 -22.74
C GLN A 532 -12.16 -23.34 -23.75
N SER A 533 -12.00 -24.50 -24.39
CA SER A 533 -10.83 -24.82 -25.22
C SER A 533 -10.90 -24.26 -26.63
#